data_AF-A0A0D9WQ73-F1
#
_entry.id   AF-A0A0D9WQ73-F1
#
_cell.length_a   1.000
_cell.length_b   1.000
_cell.length_c   1.000
_cell.angle_alpha   90.00
_cell.angle_beta   90.00
_cell.angle_gamma   90.00
#
_symmetry.space_group_name_H-M   'P 1'
#
loop_
_entity.id
_entity.type
_entity.pdbx_description
1 polymer ?
#
loop_
_entity_poly.entity_id
_entity_poly.type
_entity_poly.pdbx_seq_one_letter_code
_entity_poly.pdbx_strand_id
1 'polypeptide(L)'
;MADPPRPRLDEEDAFGRDFNSSPSPTAPPARSGEKRPFGDLDEDDDDVFSSKKGKTKVEESAPGAATGMILSLRESLQSCKDNLASSQVELDAAKSEVQKWHSAFQNMPAVPAGTNPDPVSVVSYLNNLKSSEESLKEQLEKAKKREAAFIVTFAKREQEIAELKSAVRDLKTHLRPPSMQTRRLLLDPAIHEEFTRLKSLVEEKEKKIKELQDNVAAVNFTPSSKHGKMLMAKCRTLQEENEEIGAMASEGKIHELGMKIAVLKTQNNELRNQFNELYKHMDGLTNDVERSNEMVAILQDELETKDLELRRLKEMLAQKEATDDDKIAEEKTIAGDMNASSDIQPMKVET
;
A
#
# COMPACT_ATOMS: atom_id res chain seq x y z
N MET A 1 30.41 -38.08 0.46
CA MET A 1 29.13 -37.67 1.07
C MET A 1 29.33 -37.75 2.57
N ALA A 2 29.56 -36.60 3.18
CA ALA A 2 29.83 -36.44 4.61
C ALA A 2 28.88 -35.34 5.11
N ASP A 3 28.06 -35.69 6.10
CA ASP A 3 27.06 -34.81 6.71
C ASP A 3 27.71 -33.65 7.49
N PRO A 4 27.14 -32.43 7.42
CA PRO A 4 27.47 -31.35 8.34
C PRO A 4 26.58 -31.38 9.60
N PRO A 5 27.09 -31.02 10.80
CA PRO A 5 26.31 -31.09 12.03
C PRO A 5 25.80 -29.72 12.55
N ARG A 6 24.70 -29.81 13.34
CA ARG A 6 24.17 -28.93 14.42
C ARG A 6 23.08 -27.90 14.04
N PRO A 7 22.22 -27.45 15.00
CA PRO A 7 22.23 -27.73 16.44
C PRO A 7 20.90 -28.26 17.03
N ARG A 8 21.06 -29.04 18.11
CA ARG A 8 20.01 -29.43 19.06
C ARG A 8 19.65 -28.24 19.94
N LEU A 9 18.34 -28.09 20.19
CA LEU A 9 17.78 -27.28 21.25
C LEU A 9 17.68 -28.17 22.48
N ASP A 10 18.57 -27.97 23.44
CA ASP A 10 18.44 -28.50 24.80
C ASP A 10 17.64 -27.44 25.59
N GLU A 11 16.51 -27.82 26.19
CA GLU A 11 16.36 -28.08 27.65
C GLU A 11 16.34 -26.74 28.42
N GLU A 12 15.41 -26.40 29.31
CA GLU A 12 14.55 -27.16 30.21
C GLU A 12 13.67 -26.11 30.91
N ASP A 13 12.38 -26.37 31.12
CA ASP A 13 11.70 -25.93 32.34
C ASP A 13 10.34 -26.64 32.46
N ALA A 14 10.37 -27.84 33.04
CA ALA A 14 9.17 -28.60 33.40
C ALA A 14 9.42 -29.50 34.61
N PHE A 15 9.43 -28.89 35.80
CA PHE A 15 9.09 -29.50 37.08
C PHE A 15 8.14 -28.51 37.76
N GLY A 16 6.91 -28.80 38.15
CA GLY A 16 6.31 -30.07 38.52
C GLY A 16 5.87 -29.98 39.98
N ARG A 17 4.55 -29.73 40.17
CA ARG A 17 3.71 -29.99 41.36
C ARG A 17 3.81 -29.01 42.53
N ASP A 18 2.76 -28.78 43.32
CA ASP A 18 1.31 -28.92 43.22
C ASP A 18 0.73 -28.23 44.49
N PHE A 19 -0.57 -27.93 44.44
CA PHE A 19 -1.49 -27.71 45.56
C PHE A 19 -1.58 -26.33 46.24
N ASN A 20 -2.67 -25.67 45.83
CA ASN A 20 -3.82 -25.29 46.67
C ASN A 20 -4.07 -23.79 46.95
N SER A 21 -5.27 -23.39 46.50
CA SER A 21 -6.22 -22.49 47.16
C SER A 21 -6.05 -20.97 46.99
N SER A 22 -6.82 -20.42 46.04
CA SER A 22 -7.47 -19.10 46.15
C SER A 22 -8.40 -19.07 47.39
N PRO A 23 -8.72 -17.92 48.05
CA PRO A 23 -9.20 -16.69 47.40
C PRO A 23 -8.87 -15.31 48.05
N SER A 24 -9.04 -14.24 47.24
CA SER A 24 -9.45 -12.84 47.53
C SER A 24 -8.87 -12.03 48.73
N PRO A 25 -8.46 -10.77 48.54
CA PRO A 25 -8.12 -9.84 49.62
C PRO A 25 -9.30 -8.92 50.01
N THR A 26 -10.14 -9.36 50.94
CA THR A 26 -11.02 -8.46 51.73
C THR A 26 -11.11 -8.94 53.17
N ALA A 27 -10.20 -8.44 54.02
CA ALA A 27 -10.23 -8.35 55.50
C ALA A 27 -10.52 -9.63 56.34
N PRO A 28 -10.36 -9.55 57.67
CA PRO A 28 -9.13 -9.57 58.49
C PRO A 28 -8.95 -10.95 59.18
N PRO A 29 -7.88 -11.17 59.97
CA PRO A 29 -8.20 -11.61 61.34
C PRO A 29 -7.28 -11.09 62.45
N ALA A 30 -7.88 -11.16 63.63
CA ALA A 30 -7.36 -10.82 64.93
C ALA A 30 -6.58 -11.97 65.59
N ARG A 31 -5.72 -11.58 66.54
CA ARG A 31 -5.46 -12.16 67.88
C ARG A 31 -5.13 -13.65 68.04
N SER A 32 -3.99 -13.91 68.69
CA SER A 32 -3.84 -14.45 70.06
C SER A 32 -2.34 -14.51 70.38
N GLY A 33 -1.80 -13.93 71.45
CA GLY A 33 -2.09 -14.14 72.88
C GLY A 33 -0.80 -14.70 73.47
N GLU A 34 -0.12 -14.03 74.40
CA GLU A 34 -0.04 -14.38 75.83
C GLU A 34 1.15 -13.57 76.43
N LYS A 35 1.19 -13.01 77.65
CA LYS A 35 0.37 -13.14 78.87
C LYS A 35 0.34 -11.80 79.65
N ARG A 36 -0.72 -11.64 80.45
CA ARG A 36 -0.87 -10.67 81.56
C ARG A 36 -0.12 -11.17 82.83
N PRO A 37 0.01 -10.36 83.90
CA PRO A 37 -1.07 -10.22 84.90
C PRO A 37 -1.28 -8.74 85.33
N PHE A 38 -2.51 -8.20 85.41
CA PHE A 38 -3.52 -8.25 86.49
C PHE A 38 -3.10 -7.59 87.82
N GLY A 39 -3.98 -6.68 88.29
CA GLY A 39 -3.95 -5.96 89.56
C GLY A 39 -4.69 -4.63 89.37
N ASP A 40 -6.02 -4.63 89.34
CA ASP A 40 -6.87 -4.20 90.48
C ASP A 40 -6.46 -2.84 91.03
N LEU A 41 -7.14 -1.80 90.55
CA LEU A 41 -7.32 -0.57 91.31
C LEU A 41 -8.74 -0.64 91.86
N ASP A 42 -8.89 -1.38 92.94
CA ASP A 42 -10.01 -1.21 93.84
C ASP A 42 -9.93 0.21 94.44
N GLU A 43 -11.11 0.82 94.58
CA GLU A 43 -11.35 2.14 95.09
C GLU A 43 -10.91 2.24 96.57
N ASP A 44 -9.82 2.96 96.84
CA ASP A 44 -9.47 3.43 98.18
C ASP A 44 -10.36 4.63 98.54
N ASP A 45 -11.63 4.37 98.89
CA ASP A 45 -12.40 5.24 99.79
C ASP A 45 -11.97 4.96 101.23
N ASP A 46 -10.73 5.32 101.56
CA ASP A 46 -10.26 5.33 102.95
C ASP A 46 -10.68 6.63 103.63
N ASP A 47 -11.88 6.56 104.20
CA ASP A 47 -12.51 7.49 105.12
C ASP A 47 -11.58 7.77 106.33
N VAL A 48 -10.75 8.83 106.19
CA VAL A 48 -9.74 9.34 107.14
C VAL A 48 -10.29 9.72 108.53
N PHE A 49 -11.58 9.50 108.82
CA PHE A 49 -12.21 9.88 110.09
C PHE A 49 -13.10 8.82 110.75
N SER A 50 -12.72 7.54 110.68
CA SER A 50 -13.33 6.52 111.57
C SER A 50 -12.70 6.53 112.97
N SER A 51 -13.17 7.49 113.78
CA SER A 51 -12.94 7.56 115.23
C SER A 51 -13.55 6.35 115.95
N LYS A 52 -12.80 5.26 116.14
CA LYS A 52 -13.23 4.11 116.95
C LYS A 52 -12.50 4.01 118.28
N LYS A 53 -13.05 4.79 119.22
CA LYS A 53 -13.26 4.51 120.65
C LYS A 53 -12.66 3.20 121.19
N GLY A 54 -11.65 3.40 122.05
CA GLY A 54 -11.30 2.66 123.27
C GLY A 54 -11.80 1.23 123.48
N LYS A 55 -10.83 0.31 123.60
CA LYS A 55 -10.72 -0.59 124.74
C LYS A 55 -9.33 -1.24 124.79
N THR A 56 -8.33 -0.50 125.23
CA THR A 56 -7.14 -1.12 125.83
C THR A 56 -7.45 -1.27 127.32
N LYS A 57 -7.78 -2.51 127.68
CA LYS A 57 -7.73 -3.03 129.04
C LYS A 57 -6.45 -2.50 129.69
N VAL A 58 -6.58 -1.92 130.89
CA VAL A 58 -5.47 -1.63 131.79
C VAL A 58 -4.80 -2.96 132.10
N GLU A 59 -3.81 -3.32 131.29
CA GLU A 59 -2.74 -4.20 131.70
C GLU A 59 -1.54 -3.26 131.86
N GLU A 60 -1.10 -3.19 133.11
CA GLU A 60 0.05 -2.47 133.63
C GLU A 60 1.02 -2.08 132.52
N SER A 61 0.94 -0.82 132.07
CA SER A 61 1.88 -0.28 131.08
C SER A 61 3.24 -0.25 131.75
N ALA A 62 3.98 -1.35 131.59
CA ALA A 62 5.41 -1.37 131.75
C ALA A 62 5.97 -0.11 131.05
N PRO A 63 7.00 0.53 131.60
CA PRO A 63 7.56 1.79 131.07
C PRO A 63 7.96 1.71 129.58
N GLY A 64 7.99 0.53 128.96
CA GLY A 64 8.18 0.31 127.53
C GLY A 64 6.97 0.54 126.62
N ALA A 65 5.71 0.36 127.05
CA ALA A 65 4.54 0.43 126.15
C ALA A 65 4.17 1.88 125.76
N ALA A 66 4.17 2.80 126.73
CA ALA A 66 4.04 4.24 126.45
C ALA A 66 5.23 4.77 125.63
N THR A 67 6.44 4.25 125.89
CA THR A 67 7.65 4.59 125.14
C THR A 67 7.56 4.11 123.67
N GLY A 68 7.02 2.91 123.43
CA GLY A 68 6.78 2.38 122.08
C GLY A 68 5.79 3.23 121.27
N MET A 69 4.66 3.64 121.87
CA MET A 69 3.70 4.54 121.21
C MET A 69 4.31 5.91 120.87
N ILE A 70 5.11 6.48 121.78
CA ILE A 70 5.81 7.75 121.53
C ILE A 70 6.81 7.61 120.38
N LEU A 71 7.53 6.48 120.27
CA LEU A 71 8.45 6.23 119.17
C LEU A 71 7.71 6.06 117.84
N SER A 72 6.62 5.28 117.79
CA SER A 72 5.81 5.15 116.57
C SER A 72 5.18 6.47 116.12
N LEU A 73 4.72 7.31 117.05
CA LEU A 73 4.21 8.65 116.71
C LEU A 73 5.33 9.58 116.20
N ARG A 74 6.54 9.50 116.76
CA ARG A 74 7.71 10.25 116.27
C ARG A 74 8.13 9.79 114.88
N GLU A 75 8.15 8.49 114.64
CA GLU A 75 8.47 7.89 113.34
C GLU A 75 7.40 8.25 112.30
N SER A 76 6.11 8.17 112.66
CA SER A 76 5.01 8.61 111.79
C SER A 76 5.04 10.11 111.50
N LEU A 77 5.35 10.94 112.51
CA LEU A 77 5.53 12.38 112.33
C LEU A 77 6.74 12.68 111.43
N GLN A 78 7.83 11.94 111.58
CA GLN A 78 9.02 12.06 110.74
C GLN A 78 8.71 11.64 109.30
N SER A 79 8.02 10.51 109.09
CA SER A 79 7.56 10.06 107.78
C SER A 79 6.61 11.07 107.13
N CYS A 80 5.67 11.65 107.87
CA CYS A 80 4.79 12.71 107.38
C CYS A 80 5.59 13.95 106.95
N LYS A 81 6.62 14.33 107.72
CA LYS A 81 7.51 15.44 107.39
C LYS A 81 8.34 15.19 106.14
N ASP A 82 8.85 13.98 105.97
CA ASP A 82 9.62 13.57 104.79
C ASP A 82 8.71 13.50 103.54
N ASN A 83 7.49 12.98 103.67
CA ASN A 83 6.49 12.99 102.60
C ASN A 83 6.10 14.42 102.20
N LEU A 84 5.89 15.32 103.17
CA LEU A 84 5.61 16.73 102.89
C LEU A 84 6.78 17.39 102.15
N ALA A 85 8.02 17.08 102.52
CA ALA A 85 9.20 17.56 101.82
C ALA A 85 9.26 17.02 100.38
N SER A 86 8.93 15.75 100.15
CA SER A 86 8.85 15.16 98.80
C SER A 86 7.77 15.85 97.96
N SER A 87 6.56 16.00 98.50
CA SER A 87 5.47 16.68 97.81
C SER A 87 5.80 18.15 97.51
N GLN A 88 6.57 18.81 98.36
CA GLN A 88 7.04 20.17 98.10
C GLN A 88 8.03 20.22 96.91
N VAL A 89 8.96 19.26 96.84
CA VAL A 89 9.90 19.14 95.70
C VAL A 89 9.14 18.85 94.41
N GLU A 90 8.18 17.92 94.43
CA GLU A 90 7.34 17.59 93.27
C GLU A 90 6.50 18.80 92.83
N LEU A 91 5.95 19.55 93.78
CA LEU A 91 5.20 20.77 93.48
C LEU A 91 6.08 21.83 92.80
N ASP A 92 7.31 22.04 93.29
CA ASP A 92 8.22 23.02 92.71
C ASP A 92 8.77 22.57 91.36
N ALA A 93 8.95 21.26 91.15
CA ALA A 93 9.23 20.68 89.84
C ALA A 93 8.06 20.89 88.86
N ALA A 94 6.82 20.64 89.30
CA ALA A 94 5.62 20.86 88.50
C ALA A 94 5.43 22.34 88.12
N LYS A 95 5.67 23.27 89.06
CA LYS A 95 5.66 24.72 88.77
C LYS A 95 6.70 25.11 87.73
N SER A 96 7.92 24.56 87.85
CA SER A 96 9.00 24.81 86.90
C SER A 96 8.65 24.30 85.50
N GLU A 97 8.02 23.11 85.42
CA GLU A 97 7.55 22.55 84.16
C GLU A 97 6.42 23.40 83.55
N VAL A 98 5.43 23.83 84.36
CA VAL A 98 4.38 24.75 83.91
C VAL A 98 4.97 26.05 83.37
N GLN A 99 5.95 26.64 84.05
CA GLN A 99 6.61 27.87 83.59
C GLN A 99 7.38 27.67 82.28
N LYS A 100 8.00 26.50 82.09
CA LYS A 100 8.65 26.11 80.84
C LYS A 100 7.65 26.02 79.69
N TRP A 101 6.48 25.41 79.91
CA TRP A 101 5.40 25.38 78.91
C TRP A 101 4.89 26.78 78.57
N HIS A 102 4.66 27.64 79.55
CA HIS A 102 4.26 29.03 79.31
C HIS A 102 5.28 29.78 78.44
N SER A 103 6.58 29.62 78.74
CA SER A 103 7.65 30.23 77.97
C SER A 103 7.70 29.70 76.53
N ALA A 104 7.48 28.39 76.33
CA ALA A 104 7.43 27.79 75.00
C ALA A 104 6.26 28.31 74.16
N PHE A 105 5.08 28.49 74.76
CA PHE A 105 3.91 29.03 74.05
C PHE A 105 4.02 30.54 73.76
N GLN A 106 4.64 31.32 74.64
CA GLN A 106 4.90 32.74 74.38
C GLN A 106 5.84 32.97 73.19
N ASN A 107 6.77 32.04 72.96
CA ASN A 107 7.70 32.08 71.85
C ASN A 107 7.16 31.37 70.58
N MET A 108 5.90 30.93 70.59
CA MET A 108 5.32 30.22 69.45
C MET A 108 4.98 31.21 68.32
N PRO A 109 5.46 30.98 67.08
CA PRO A 109 5.24 31.91 65.95
C PRO A 109 3.77 32.13 65.56
N ALA A 110 2.87 31.25 66.02
CA ALA A 110 1.45 31.23 65.64
C ALA A 110 0.56 32.14 66.50
N VAL A 111 1.08 32.77 67.57
CA VAL A 111 0.29 33.60 68.50
C VAL A 111 0.79 35.05 68.48
N PRO A 112 -0.08 36.06 68.29
CA PRO A 112 0.29 37.46 68.42
C PRO A 112 0.85 37.78 69.81
N ALA A 113 1.93 38.56 69.87
CA ALA A 113 2.58 38.91 71.12
C ALA A 113 1.60 39.59 72.10
N GLY A 114 1.40 38.98 73.27
CA GLY A 114 0.61 39.56 74.37
C GLY A 114 -0.79 38.94 74.61
N THR A 115 -1.23 37.98 73.79
CA THR A 115 -2.49 37.24 74.02
C THR A 115 -2.25 35.82 74.54
N ASN A 116 -3.10 35.35 75.46
CA ASN A 116 -3.05 33.96 75.94
C ASN A 116 -3.49 33.04 74.79
N PRO A 117 -2.73 31.99 74.42
CA PRO A 117 -3.06 31.15 73.27
C PRO A 117 -4.40 30.44 73.48
N ASP A 118 -5.29 30.54 72.49
CA ASP A 118 -6.51 29.73 72.47
C ASP A 118 -6.15 28.24 72.29
N PRO A 119 -6.60 27.33 73.17
CA PRO A 119 -6.27 25.90 73.11
C PRO A 119 -6.58 25.25 71.75
N VAL A 120 -7.67 25.64 71.09
CA VAL A 120 -8.07 25.08 69.79
C VAL A 120 -7.07 25.50 68.71
N SER A 121 -6.65 26.77 68.72
CA SER A 121 -5.66 27.31 67.80
C SER A 121 -4.28 26.63 67.94
N VAL A 122 -3.84 26.36 69.18
CA VAL A 122 -2.59 25.63 69.45
C VAL A 122 -2.67 24.19 68.96
N VAL A 123 -3.77 23.49 69.23
CA VAL A 123 -3.98 22.11 68.76
C VAL A 123 -4.02 22.05 67.23
N SER A 124 -4.65 23.02 66.56
CA SER A 124 -4.66 23.13 65.10
C SER A 124 -3.24 23.33 64.55
N TYR A 125 -2.45 24.23 65.15
CA TYR A 125 -1.05 24.44 64.75
C TYR A 125 -0.20 23.18 64.94
N LEU A 126 -0.33 22.49 66.08
CA LEU A 126 0.39 21.23 66.32
C LEU A 126 0.01 20.14 65.32
N ASN A 127 -1.28 20.02 64.97
CA ASN A 127 -1.74 19.09 63.95
C ASN A 127 -1.18 19.44 62.56
N ASN A 128 -1.20 20.71 62.19
CA ASN A 128 -0.61 21.18 60.93
C ASN A 128 0.90 20.92 60.89
N LEU A 129 1.62 21.20 61.98
CA LEU A 129 3.05 20.95 62.09
C LEU A 129 3.35 19.46 61.96
N LYS A 130 2.59 18.60 62.64
CA LYS A 130 2.69 17.14 62.54
C LYS A 130 2.44 16.65 61.11
N SER A 131 1.42 17.19 60.43
CA SER A 131 1.13 16.84 59.03
C SER A 131 2.26 17.29 58.08
N SER A 132 2.87 18.46 58.35
CA SER A 132 3.99 18.97 57.57
C SER A 132 5.27 18.15 57.80
N GLU A 133 5.52 17.70 59.03
CA GLU A 133 6.61 16.81 59.38
C GLU A 133 6.46 15.46 58.68
N GLU A 134 5.26 14.89 58.68
CA GLU A 134 4.96 13.63 58.01
C GLU A 134 5.12 13.75 56.49
N SER A 135 4.66 14.85 55.89
CA SER A 135 4.86 15.13 54.46
C SER A 135 6.35 15.26 54.10
N LEU A 136 7.14 15.98 54.91
CA LEU A 136 8.59 16.11 54.69
C LEU A 136 9.32 14.78 54.83
N LYS A 137 8.93 13.94 55.79
CA LYS A 137 9.47 12.57 55.94
C LYS A 137 9.15 11.72 54.70
N GLU A 138 7.93 11.80 54.18
CA GLU A 138 7.56 11.07 52.95
C GLU A 138 8.38 11.56 51.74
N GLN A 139 8.57 12.87 51.59
CA GLN A 139 9.40 13.44 50.52
C GLN A 139 10.87 13.01 50.64
N LEU A 140 11.41 12.99 51.86
CA LEU A 140 12.77 12.51 52.14
C LEU A 140 12.93 11.04 51.75
N GLU A 141 11.98 10.18 52.12
CA GLU A 141 12.02 8.76 51.75
C GLU A 141 11.87 8.55 50.23
N LYS A 142 11.03 9.35 49.55
CA LYS A 142 10.97 9.36 48.08
C LYS A 142 12.27 9.81 47.44
N ALA A 143 12.95 10.80 48.02
CA ALA A 143 14.25 11.28 47.54
C ALA A 143 15.33 10.21 47.71
N LYS A 144 15.43 9.57 48.88
CA LYS A 144 16.36 8.47 49.14
C LYS A 144 16.15 7.28 48.19
N LYS A 145 14.89 6.90 47.94
CA LYS A 145 14.58 5.82 46.97
C LYS A 145 15.01 6.19 45.55
N ARG A 146 14.82 7.46 45.14
CA ARG A 146 15.29 7.97 43.84
C ARG A 146 16.81 7.98 43.75
N GLU A 147 17.50 8.43 44.78
CA GLU A 147 18.96 8.43 44.85
C GLU A 147 19.52 7.01 44.75
N ALA A 148 18.97 6.05 45.51
CA ALA A 148 19.36 4.65 45.43
C ALA A 148 19.16 4.06 44.02
N ALA A 149 18.03 4.39 43.36
CA ALA A 149 17.80 3.99 41.98
C ALA A 149 18.86 4.58 41.03
N PHE A 150 19.24 5.86 41.20
CA PHE A 150 20.28 6.48 40.39
C PHE A 150 21.64 5.81 40.59
N ILE A 151 22.04 5.51 41.82
CA ILE A 151 23.30 4.80 42.12
C ILE A 151 23.36 3.47 41.37
N VAL A 152 22.28 2.68 41.41
CA VAL A 152 22.21 1.40 40.68
C VAL A 152 22.32 1.60 39.16
N THR A 153 21.60 2.58 38.60
CA THR A 153 21.68 2.87 37.16
C THR A 153 23.05 3.36 36.72
N PHE A 154 23.72 4.15 37.56
CA PHE A 154 25.06 4.67 37.30
C PHE A 154 26.07 3.53 37.31
N ALA A 155 26.05 2.68 38.34
CA ALA A 155 26.90 1.50 38.41
C ALA A 155 26.72 0.56 37.20
N LYS A 156 25.47 0.35 36.75
CA LYS A 156 25.20 -0.46 35.54
C LYS A 156 25.78 0.18 34.27
N ARG A 157 25.69 1.51 34.14
CA ARG A 157 26.29 2.24 33.00
C ARG A 157 27.81 2.24 33.03
N GLU A 158 28.42 2.36 34.20
CA GLU A 158 29.87 2.24 34.35
C GLU A 158 30.38 0.85 33.97
N GLN A 159 29.64 -0.20 34.36
CA GLN A 159 29.92 -1.57 33.96
C GLN A 159 29.83 -1.75 32.44
N GLU A 160 28.77 -1.26 31.81
CA GLU A 160 28.60 -1.30 30.35
C GLU A 160 29.76 -0.58 29.63
N ILE A 161 30.17 0.59 30.12
CA ILE A 161 31.33 1.32 29.58
C ILE A 161 32.62 0.50 29.72
N ALA A 162 32.82 -0.20 30.84
CA ALA A 162 33.99 -1.05 31.05
C ALA A 162 34.01 -2.25 30.08
N GLU A 163 32.86 -2.89 29.87
CA GLU A 163 32.68 -4.00 28.92
C GLU A 163 32.95 -3.54 27.48
N LEU A 164 32.37 -2.40 27.06
CA LEU A 164 32.62 -1.81 25.74
C LEU A 164 34.10 -1.45 25.53
N LYS A 165 34.76 -0.89 26.55
CA LYS A 165 36.20 -0.62 26.51
C LYS A 165 37.01 -1.91 26.35
N SER A 166 36.60 -3.01 26.96
CA SER A 166 37.26 -4.31 26.79
C SER A 166 37.08 -4.84 25.38
N ALA A 167 35.84 -4.87 24.88
CA ALA A 167 35.54 -5.34 23.53
C ALA A 167 36.33 -4.56 22.46
N VAL A 168 36.48 -3.25 22.62
CA VAL A 168 37.32 -2.43 21.73
C VAL A 168 38.80 -2.83 21.79
N ARG A 169 39.35 -3.12 22.97
CA ARG A 169 40.73 -3.60 23.10
C ARG A 169 40.91 -4.96 22.41
N ASP A 170 39.96 -5.87 22.58
CA ASP A 170 39.99 -7.21 22.00
C ASP A 170 39.84 -7.16 20.46
N LEU A 171 38.95 -6.32 19.94
CA LEU A 171 38.86 -6.10 18.50
C LEU A 171 40.15 -5.49 17.94
N LYS A 172 40.76 -4.55 18.67
CA LYS A 172 42.04 -3.95 18.27
C LYS A 172 43.19 -4.96 18.26
N THR A 173 43.18 -5.96 19.14
CA THR A 173 44.17 -7.04 19.11
C THR A 173 43.90 -8.01 17.95
N HIS A 174 42.65 -8.36 17.67
CA HIS A 174 42.27 -9.21 16.53
C HIS A 174 42.60 -8.57 15.18
N LEU A 175 42.37 -7.26 15.04
CA LEU A 175 42.68 -6.51 13.81
C LEU A 175 44.17 -6.23 13.63
N ARG A 176 44.99 -6.45 14.68
CA ARG A 176 46.44 -6.23 14.59
C ARG A 176 47.08 -7.42 13.86
N PRO A 177 47.78 -7.19 12.73
CA PRO A 177 48.46 -8.27 12.03
C PRO A 177 49.43 -9.03 12.97
N PRO A 178 49.44 -10.39 12.94
CA PRO A 178 50.18 -11.22 13.89
C PRO A 178 51.68 -10.94 13.94
N SER A 179 52.28 -10.48 12.83
CA SER A 179 53.70 -10.17 12.75
C SER A 179 53.97 -8.69 12.47
N MET A 180 55.04 -8.15 13.07
CA MET A 180 55.52 -6.79 12.77
C MET A 180 55.94 -6.63 11.31
N GLN A 181 56.47 -7.70 10.69
CA GLN A 181 56.86 -7.72 9.28
C GLN A 181 55.64 -7.59 8.37
N THR A 182 54.58 -8.36 8.60
CA THR A 182 53.31 -8.24 7.87
C THR A 182 52.71 -6.84 8.04
N ARG A 183 52.84 -6.24 9.23
CA ARG A 183 52.39 -4.87 9.46
C ARG A 183 53.17 -3.85 8.62
N ARG A 184 54.50 -4.01 8.52
CA ARG A 184 55.37 -3.16 7.70
C ARG A 184 55.11 -3.36 6.20
N LEU A 185 54.87 -4.61 5.79
CA LEU A 185 54.58 -5.02 4.42
C LEU A 185 53.23 -4.47 3.92
N LEU A 186 52.18 -4.55 4.74
CA LEU A 186 50.85 -4.02 4.41
C LEU A 186 50.76 -2.49 4.49
N LEU A 187 51.71 -1.85 5.19
CA LEU A 187 51.85 -0.40 5.22
C LEU A 187 52.83 0.13 4.16
N ASP A 188 53.45 -0.76 3.36
CA ASP A 188 54.34 -0.38 2.28
C ASP A 188 53.51 -0.09 1.01
N PRO A 189 53.52 1.15 0.50
CA PRO A 189 52.76 1.52 -0.70
C PRO A 189 53.16 0.71 -1.94
N ALA A 190 54.44 0.34 -2.10
CA ALA A 190 54.90 -0.42 -3.25
C ALA A 190 54.36 -1.86 -3.25
N ILE A 191 54.20 -2.45 -2.07
CA ILE A 191 53.64 -3.79 -1.94
C ILE A 191 52.13 -3.78 -2.11
N HIS A 192 51.45 -2.71 -1.67
CA HIS A 192 50.03 -2.52 -1.97
C HIS A 192 49.78 -2.41 -3.47
N GLU A 193 50.64 -1.69 -4.20
CA GLU A 193 50.56 -1.57 -5.65
C GLU A 193 50.74 -2.92 -6.35
N GLU A 194 51.76 -3.71 -5.98
CA GLU A 194 51.95 -5.05 -6.55
C GLU A 194 50.80 -6.01 -6.22
N PHE A 195 50.25 -5.94 -5.00
CA PHE A 195 49.09 -6.74 -4.64
C PHE A 195 47.86 -6.36 -5.48
N THR A 196 47.66 -5.07 -5.73
CA THR A 196 46.57 -4.55 -6.57
C THR A 196 46.75 -4.96 -8.02
N ARG A 197 47.98 -4.91 -8.52
CA ARG A 197 48.36 -5.38 -9.87
C ARG A 197 48.10 -6.89 -10.02
N LEU A 198 48.53 -7.69 -9.06
CA LEU A 198 48.30 -9.13 -9.03
C LEU A 198 46.81 -9.47 -8.97
N LYS A 199 46.04 -8.77 -8.14
CA LYS A 199 44.59 -8.93 -8.05
C LYS A 199 43.92 -8.63 -9.39
N SER A 200 44.28 -7.52 -10.03
CA SER A 200 43.75 -7.14 -11.35
C SER A 200 44.11 -8.19 -12.42
N LEU A 201 45.33 -8.72 -12.39
CA LEU A 201 45.77 -9.78 -13.30
C LEU A 201 44.98 -11.08 -13.08
N VAL A 202 44.72 -11.45 -11.81
CA VAL A 202 43.88 -12.62 -11.49
C VAL A 202 42.46 -12.43 -12.03
N GLU A 203 41.84 -11.27 -11.78
CA GLU A 203 40.50 -10.95 -12.30
C GLU A 203 40.45 -11.01 -13.84
N GLU A 204 41.48 -10.50 -14.52
CA GLU A 204 41.61 -10.59 -15.97
C GLU A 204 41.69 -12.05 -16.45
N LYS A 205 42.50 -12.89 -15.80
CA LYS A 205 42.64 -14.30 -16.15
C LYS A 205 41.37 -15.09 -15.86
N GLU A 206 40.68 -14.82 -14.76
CA GLU A 206 39.38 -15.44 -14.44
C GLU A 206 38.32 -15.10 -15.49
N LYS A 207 38.25 -13.82 -15.92
CA LYS A 207 37.41 -13.42 -17.05
C LYS A 207 37.78 -14.19 -18.31
N LYS A 208 39.08 -14.36 -18.59
CA LYS A 208 39.52 -15.10 -19.78
C LYS A 208 39.18 -16.59 -19.72
N ILE A 209 39.29 -17.20 -18.55
CA ILE A 209 38.87 -18.58 -18.30
C ILE A 209 37.37 -18.70 -18.58
N LYS A 210 36.55 -17.78 -18.06
CA LYS A 210 35.11 -17.78 -18.29
C LYS A 210 34.76 -17.64 -19.78
N GLU A 211 35.39 -16.70 -20.49
CA GLU A 211 35.22 -16.55 -21.94
C GLU A 211 35.58 -17.84 -22.69
N LEU A 212 36.69 -18.49 -22.34
CA LEU A 212 37.10 -19.75 -22.96
C LEU A 212 36.15 -20.90 -22.62
N GLN A 213 35.63 -20.96 -21.38
CA GLN A 213 34.61 -21.92 -20.98
C GLN A 213 33.30 -21.71 -21.75
N ASP A 214 32.85 -20.46 -21.91
CA ASP A 214 31.66 -20.10 -22.69
C ASP A 214 31.86 -20.47 -24.17
N ASN A 215 33.04 -20.21 -24.74
CA ASN A 215 33.38 -20.63 -26.09
C ASN A 215 33.41 -22.16 -26.24
N VAL A 216 33.99 -22.89 -25.28
CA VAL A 216 33.97 -24.35 -25.27
C VAL A 216 32.54 -24.87 -25.13
N ALA A 217 31.69 -24.25 -24.31
CA ALA A 217 30.28 -24.61 -24.19
C ALA A 217 29.51 -24.35 -25.49
N ALA A 218 29.81 -23.24 -26.18
CA ALA A 218 29.25 -22.92 -27.49
C ALA A 218 29.73 -23.89 -28.58
N VAL A 219 30.99 -24.31 -28.57
CA VAL A 219 31.53 -25.31 -29.49
C VAL A 219 31.00 -26.72 -29.17
N ASN A 220 30.76 -27.01 -27.90
CA ASN A 220 30.11 -28.25 -27.43
C ASN A 220 28.58 -28.23 -27.60
N PHE A 221 28.01 -27.13 -28.11
CA PHE A 221 26.62 -27.11 -28.55
C PHE A 221 26.48 -28.08 -29.71
N THR A 222 26.01 -29.27 -29.39
CA THR A 222 25.66 -30.28 -30.39
C THR A 222 24.16 -30.18 -30.67
N PRO A 223 23.72 -30.25 -31.94
CA PRO A 223 22.30 -30.35 -32.30
C PRO A 223 21.59 -31.53 -31.60
N SER A 224 22.35 -32.50 -31.09
CA SER A 224 21.87 -33.68 -30.36
C SER A 224 21.71 -33.49 -28.85
N SER A 225 22.29 -32.44 -28.25
CA SER A 225 22.13 -32.12 -26.82
C SER A 225 20.67 -31.72 -26.50
N LYS A 226 20.23 -31.86 -25.24
CA LYS A 226 18.84 -31.51 -24.84
C LYS A 226 18.49 -30.05 -25.19
N HIS A 227 19.41 -29.13 -24.91
CA HIS A 227 19.25 -27.71 -25.24
C HIS A 227 19.35 -27.46 -26.76
N GLY A 228 20.28 -28.13 -27.45
CA GLY A 228 20.40 -28.03 -28.90
C GLY A 228 19.20 -28.56 -29.67
N LYS A 229 18.62 -29.68 -29.25
CA LYS A 229 17.37 -30.22 -29.80
C LYS A 229 16.21 -29.24 -29.62
N MET A 230 16.10 -28.62 -28.45
CA MET A 230 15.04 -27.63 -28.17
C MET A 230 15.19 -26.38 -29.03
N LEU A 231 16.41 -25.86 -29.17
CA LEU A 231 16.67 -24.69 -30.02
C LEU A 231 16.42 -25.01 -31.50
N MET A 232 16.90 -26.17 -31.99
CA MET A 232 16.65 -26.62 -33.36
C MET A 232 15.16 -26.84 -33.64
N ALA A 233 14.40 -27.36 -32.66
CA ALA A 233 12.95 -27.46 -32.78
C ALA A 233 12.31 -26.07 -32.89
N LYS A 234 12.73 -25.11 -32.06
CA LYS A 234 12.25 -23.72 -32.14
C LYS A 234 12.62 -23.03 -33.46
N CYS A 235 13.82 -23.28 -33.99
CA CYS A 235 14.22 -22.75 -35.30
C CYS A 235 13.36 -23.35 -36.42
N ARG A 236 13.07 -24.66 -36.37
CA ARG A 236 12.17 -25.30 -37.34
C ARG A 236 10.77 -24.72 -37.28
N THR A 237 10.18 -24.57 -36.09
CA THR A 237 8.82 -24.00 -35.97
C THR A 237 8.78 -22.55 -36.46
N LEU A 238 9.77 -21.72 -36.12
CA LEU A 238 9.84 -20.34 -36.62
C LEU A 238 10.03 -20.29 -38.14
N GLN A 239 10.73 -21.25 -38.71
CA GLN A 239 10.93 -21.32 -40.15
C GLN A 239 9.65 -21.78 -40.86
N GLU A 240 8.93 -22.76 -40.32
CA GLU A 240 7.61 -23.18 -40.79
C GLU A 240 6.59 -22.03 -40.72
N GLU A 241 6.55 -21.28 -39.60
CA GLU A 241 5.69 -20.10 -39.45
C GLU A 241 6.02 -19.01 -40.48
N ASN A 242 7.31 -18.75 -40.75
CA ASN A 242 7.71 -17.76 -41.75
C ASN A 242 7.36 -18.20 -43.18
N GLU A 243 7.53 -19.49 -43.48
CA GLU A 243 7.11 -20.07 -44.75
C GLU A 243 5.60 -19.97 -44.93
N GLU A 244 4.81 -20.23 -43.89
CA GLU A 244 3.36 -20.07 -43.89
C GLU A 244 2.93 -18.61 -44.08
N ILE A 245 3.58 -17.65 -43.39
CA ILE A 245 3.33 -16.22 -43.59
C ILE A 245 3.65 -15.81 -45.03
N GLY A 246 4.77 -16.29 -45.58
CA GLY A 246 5.15 -16.04 -46.98
C GLY A 246 4.15 -16.65 -47.96
N ALA A 247 3.69 -17.87 -47.69
CA ALA A 247 2.67 -18.55 -48.47
C ALA A 247 1.35 -17.75 -48.47
N MET A 248 0.83 -17.39 -47.29
CA MET A 248 -0.38 -16.58 -47.14
C MET A 248 -0.28 -15.23 -47.86
N ALA A 249 0.87 -14.55 -47.76
CA ALA A 249 1.10 -13.28 -48.45
C ALA A 249 1.08 -13.45 -49.98
N SER A 250 1.67 -14.53 -50.50
CA SER A 250 1.68 -14.83 -51.93
C SER A 250 0.31 -15.30 -52.44
N GLU A 251 -0.42 -16.08 -51.65
CA GLU A 251 -1.74 -16.61 -51.98
C GLU A 251 -2.76 -15.48 -52.12
N GLY A 252 -2.73 -14.48 -51.21
CA GLY A 252 -3.58 -13.30 -51.31
C GLY A 252 -3.43 -12.56 -52.65
N LYS A 253 -2.18 -12.39 -53.11
CA LYS A 253 -1.92 -11.72 -54.40
C LYS A 253 -2.34 -12.57 -55.60
N ILE A 254 -2.11 -13.88 -55.54
CA ILE A 254 -2.53 -14.83 -56.58
C ILE A 254 -4.05 -14.86 -56.69
N HIS A 255 -4.77 -14.89 -55.58
CA HIS A 255 -6.23 -14.87 -55.56
C HIS A 255 -6.80 -13.57 -56.15
N GLU A 256 -6.26 -12.41 -55.74
CA GLU A 256 -6.64 -11.10 -56.29
C GLU A 256 -6.45 -11.04 -57.82
N LEU A 257 -5.31 -11.51 -58.31
CA LEU A 257 -5.04 -11.59 -59.76
C LEU A 257 -5.99 -12.56 -60.46
N GLY A 258 -6.30 -13.70 -59.83
CA GLY A 258 -7.29 -14.66 -60.33
C GLY A 258 -8.67 -14.05 -60.50
N MET A 259 -9.14 -13.26 -59.53
CA MET A 259 -10.40 -12.53 -59.63
C MET A 259 -10.38 -11.50 -60.78
N LYS A 260 -9.30 -10.73 -60.92
CA LYS A 260 -9.13 -9.78 -62.03
C LYS A 260 -9.17 -10.47 -63.39
N ILE A 261 -8.51 -11.61 -63.54
CA ILE A 261 -8.53 -12.42 -64.76
C ILE A 261 -9.96 -12.91 -65.06
N ALA A 262 -10.71 -13.35 -64.05
CA ALA A 262 -12.10 -13.79 -64.23
C ALA A 262 -12.99 -12.65 -64.76
N VAL A 263 -12.90 -11.46 -64.19
CA VAL A 263 -13.64 -10.27 -64.65
C VAL A 263 -13.28 -9.93 -66.10
N LEU A 264 -11.99 -9.90 -66.44
CA LEU A 264 -11.52 -9.63 -67.80
C LEU A 264 -12.00 -10.68 -68.81
N LYS A 265 -12.08 -11.95 -68.41
CA LYS A 265 -12.65 -13.02 -69.26
C LYS A 265 -14.13 -12.77 -69.54
N THR A 266 -14.91 -12.40 -68.53
CA THR A 266 -16.33 -12.07 -68.69
C THR A 266 -16.52 -10.87 -69.61
N GLN A 267 -15.75 -9.79 -69.41
CA GLN A 267 -15.80 -8.60 -70.27
C GLN A 267 -15.41 -8.91 -71.73
N ASN A 268 -14.38 -9.73 -71.95
CA ASN A 268 -14.02 -10.16 -73.30
C ASN A 268 -15.11 -11.00 -73.96
N ASN A 269 -15.79 -11.85 -73.19
CA ASN A 269 -16.90 -12.65 -73.71
C ASN A 269 -18.09 -11.76 -74.09
N GLU A 270 -18.40 -10.76 -73.26
CA GLU A 270 -19.44 -9.77 -73.54
C GLU A 270 -19.13 -8.98 -74.82
N LEU A 271 -17.90 -8.49 -74.98
CA LEU A 271 -17.48 -7.80 -76.22
C LEU A 271 -17.64 -8.71 -77.45
N ARG A 272 -17.26 -9.99 -77.34
CA ARG A 272 -17.47 -10.96 -78.43
C ARG A 272 -18.94 -11.16 -78.76
N ASN A 273 -19.81 -11.21 -77.76
CA ASN A 273 -21.26 -11.30 -77.96
C ASN A 273 -21.80 -10.06 -78.67
N GLN A 274 -21.41 -8.87 -78.22
CA GLN A 274 -21.80 -7.60 -78.83
C GLN A 274 -21.35 -7.51 -80.30
N PHE A 275 -20.12 -7.95 -80.62
CA PHE A 275 -19.67 -8.02 -82.00
C PHE A 275 -20.52 -8.99 -82.84
N ASN A 276 -20.84 -10.16 -82.29
CA ASN A 276 -21.67 -11.15 -82.98
C ASN A 276 -23.09 -10.61 -83.26
N GLU A 277 -23.70 -9.92 -82.28
CA GLU A 277 -24.98 -9.24 -82.46
C GLU A 277 -24.90 -8.14 -83.52
N LEU A 278 -23.84 -7.33 -83.51
CA LEU A 278 -23.62 -6.30 -84.52
C LEU A 278 -23.47 -6.91 -85.93
N TYR A 279 -22.74 -8.02 -86.07
CA TYR A 279 -22.62 -8.74 -87.34
C TYR A 279 -23.99 -9.22 -87.84
N LYS A 280 -24.82 -9.81 -86.96
CA LYS A 280 -26.19 -10.22 -87.33
C LYS A 280 -27.06 -9.06 -87.75
N HIS A 281 -26.95 -7.92 -87.06
CA HIS A 281 -27.69 -6.71 -87.44
C HIS A 281 -27.25 -6.20 -88.81
N MET A 282 -25.94 -6.14 -89.06
CA MET A 282 -25.40 -5.72 -90.36
C MET A 282 -25.79 -6.65 -91.51
N ASP A 283 -25.84 -7.96 -91.27
CA ASP A 283 -26.36 -8.94 -92.22
C ASP A 283 -27.84 -8.68 -92.53
N GLY A 284 -28.66 -8.43 -91.49
CA GLY A 284 -30.06 -8.03 -91.65
C GLY A 284 -30.23 -6.77 -92.51
N LEU A 285 -29.46 -5.71 -92.23
CA LEU A 285 -29.47 -4.48 -93.04
C LEU A 285 -29.03 -4.75 -94.49
N THR A 286 -28.05 -5.63 -94.70
CA THR A 286 -27.59 -5.98 -96.05
C THR A 286 -28.71 -6.67 -96.83
N ASN A 287 -29.39 -7.63 -96.21
CA ASN A 287 -30.56 -8.30 -96.80
C ASN A 287 -31.71 -7.33 -97.11
N ASP A 288 -31.97 -6.35 -96.24
CA ASP A 288 -33.01 -5.33 -96.47
C ASP A 288 -32.64 -4.37 -97.61
N VAL A 289 -31.35 -4.00 -97.73
CA VAL A 289 -30.84 -3.22 -98.87
C VAL A 289 -30.97 -3.99 -100.17
N GLU A 290 -30.62 -5.29 -100.18
CA GLU A 290 -30.79 -6.16 -101.36
C GLU A 290 -32.26 -6.24 -101.78
N ARG A 291 -33.18 -6.49 -100.84
CA ARG A 291 -34.62 -6.52 -101.12
C ARG A 291 -35.15 -5.16 -101.60
N SER A 292 -34.68 -4.07 -101.02
CA SER A 292 -35.03 -2.71 -101.46
C SER A 292 -34.53 -2.44 -102.88
N ASN A 293 -33.31 -2.86 -103.20
CA ASN A 293 -32.74 -2.73 -104.54
C ASN A 293 -33.52 -3.56 -105.57
N GLU A 294 -33.94 -4.79 -105.22
CA GLU A 294 -34.82 -5.62 -106.06
C GLU A 294 -36.17 -4.92 -106.32
N MET A 295 -36.80 -4.35 -105.28
CA MET A 295 -38.06 -3.60 -105.42
C MET A 295 -37.90 -2.38 -106.33
N VAL A 296 -36.80 -1.63 -106.20
CA VAL A 296 -36.50 -0.49 -107.07
C VAL A 296 -36.34 -0.94 -108.53
N ALA A 297 -35.66 -2.06 -108.79
CA ALA A 297 -35.51 -2.59 -110.14
C ALA A 297 -36.86 -2.97 -110.77
N ILE A 298 -37.77 -3.59 -110.01
CA ILE A 298 -39.13 -3.91 -110.47
C ILE A 298 -39.90 -2.62 -110.80
N LEU A 299 -39.87 -1.63 -109.90
CA LEU A 299 -40.55 -0.34 -110.14
C LEU A 299 -39.98 0.41 -111.35
N GLN A 300 -38.68 0.29 -111.62
CA GLN A 300 -38.05 0.85 -112.82
C GLN A 300 -38.55 0.16 -114.11
N ASP A 301 -38.69 -1.17 -114.12
CA ASP A 301 -39.23 -1.94 -115.26
C ASP A 301 -40.71 -1.62 -115.52
N GLU A 302 -41.51 -1.51 -114.45
CA GLU A 302 -42.91 -1.07 -114.55
C GLU A 302 -43.02 0.36 -115.09
N LEU A 303 -42.15 1.27 -114.63
CA LEU A 303 -42.09 2.65 -115.10
C LEU A 303 -41.71 2.71 -116.59
N GLU A 304 -40.70 1.96 -117.02
CA GLU A 304 -40.29 1.89 -118.43
C GLU A 304 -41.42 1.32 -119.30
N THR A 305 -42.12 0.28 -118.82
CA THR A 305 -43.30 -0.28 -119.50
C THR A 305 -44.41 0.76 -119.62
N LYS A 306 -44.70 1.51 -118.55
CA LYS A 306 -45.70 2.58 -118.56
C LYS A 306 -45.29 3.75 -119.46
N ASP A 307 -44.02 4.10 -119.51
CA ASP A 307 -43.48 5.11 -120.42
C ASP A 307 -43.60 4.69 -121.89
N LEU A 308 -43.35 3.41 -122.21
CA LEU A 308 -43.60 2.84 -123.54
C LEU A 308 -45.08 2.86 -123.91
N GLU A 309 -45.96 2.48 -122.97
CA GLU A 309 -47.41 2.52 -123.16
C GLU A 309 -47.92 3.97 -123.37
N LEU A 310 -47.44 4.92 -122.56
CA LEU A 310 -47.71 6.35 -122.72
C LEU A 310 -47.23 6.88 -124.07
N ARG A 311 -46.03 6.49 -124.51
CA ARG A 311 -45.49 6.86 -125.83
C ARG A 311 -46.39 6.36 -126.95
N ARG A 312 -46.81 5.09 -126.88
CA ARG A 312 -47.75 4.48 -127.83
C ARG A 312 -49.11 5.19 -127.84
N LEU A 313 -49.69 5.49 -126.67
CA LEU A 313 -50.97 6.20 -126.57
C LEU A 313 -50.87 7.63 -127.11
N LYS A 314 -49.75 8.33 -126.88
CA LYS A 314 -49.48 9.64 -127.47
C LYS A 314 -49.38 9.57 -129.00
N GLU A 315 -48.69 8.58 -129.54
CA GLU A 315 -48.62 8.34 -130.99
C GLU A 315 -50.01 8.04 -131.58
N MET A 316 -50.82 7.24 -130.90
CA MET A 316 -52.21 6.97 -131.31
C MET A 316 -53.09 8.22 -131.24
N LEU A 317 -52.95 9.06 -130.20
CA LEU A 317 -53.66 10.34 -130.10
C LEU A 317 -53.24 11.29 -131.23
N ALA A 318 -51.95 11.42 -131.50
CA ALA A 318 -51.45 12.23 -132.61
C ALA A 318 -51.95 11.74 -133.98
N GLN A 319 -52.03 10.41 -134.19
CA GLN A 319 -52.66 9.83 -135.38
C GLN A 319 -54.16 10.11 -135.44
N LYS A 320 -54.86 10.02 -134.30
CA LYS A 320 -56.29 10.31 -134.25
C LYS A 320 -56.58 11.79 -134.52
N GLU A 321 -55.81 12.70 -133.94
CA GLU A 321 -55.85 14.13 -134.23
C GLU A 321 -55.62 14.37 -135.73
N ALA A 322 -54.63 13.71 -136.35
CA ALA A 322 -54.43 13.78 -137.80
C ALA A 322 -55.62 13.22 -138.61
N THR A 323 -56.29 12.15 -138.16
CA THR A 323 -57.46 11.58 -138.86
C THR A 323 -58.78 12.29 -138.59
N ASP A 324 -58.92 12.95 -137.43
CA ASP A 324 -60.06 13.82 -137.12
C ASP A 324 -59.85 15.17 -137.83
N ASP A 325 -58.61 15.64 -138.00
CA ASP A 325 -58.27 16.69 -138.95
C ASP A 325 -58.55 16.26 -140.40
N ASP A 326 -58.27 15.02 -140.81
CA ASP A 326 -58.64 14.52 -142.15
C ASP A 326 -60.16 14.32 -142.34
N LYS A 327 -60.91 13.95 -141.28
CA LYS A 327 -62.39 13.88 -141.33
C LYS A 327 -63.07 15.25 -141.28
N ILE A 328 -62.44 16.23 -140.64
CA ILE A 328 -62.89 17.64 -140.69
C ILE A 328 -62.40 18.30 -142.00
N ALA A 329 -61.29 17.84 -142.60
CA ALA A 329 -60.76 18.32 -143.87
C ALA A 329 -61.45 17.72 -145.11
N GLU A 330 -62.04 16.51 -145.04
CA GLU A 330 -62.84 15.94 -146.15
C GLU A 330 -64.27 16.53 -146.26
N GLU A 331 -64.79 17.25 -145.26
CA GLU A 331 -66.15 17.86 -145.33
C GLU A 331 -66.18 19.40 -145.29
N LYS A 332 -65.05 20.12 -145.34
CA LYS A 332 -65.14 21.59 -145.28
C LYS A 332 -64.03 22.41 -145.95
N THR A 333 -63.72 22.04 -147.19
CA THR A 333 -63.18 22.95 -148.22
C THR A 333 -63.78 22.55 -149.58
N ILE A 334 -64.94 22.98 -150.11
CA ILE A 334 -66.00 23.98 -149.86
C ILE A 334 -66.25 24.32 -148.38
N ALA A 335 -65.92 25.47 -147.83
CA ALA A 335 -65.47 26.76 -148.34
C ALA A 335 -64.49 27.35 -147.32
N GLY A 336 -63.55 28.16 -147.81
CA GLY A 336 -62.53 28.86 -147.02
C GLY A 336 -63.09 29.79 -145.93
N ASP A 337 -62.28 30.53 -145.20
CA ASP A 337 -60.92 30.96 -145.46
C ASP A 337 -60.31 31.37 -144.11
N MET A 338 -59.00 31.43 -144.09
CA MET A 338 -58.06 31.47 -142.97
C MET A 338 -58.21 32.69 -142.05
N ASN A 339 -57.90 32.52 -140.75
CA ASN A 339 -57.06 33.50 -140.05
C ASN A 339 -56.46 32.99 -138.72
N ALA A 340 -55.19 33.37 -138.50
CA ALA A 340 -54.51 33.78 -137.25
C ALA A 340 -54.62 32.88 -135.98
N SER A 341 -53.71 32.88 -135.02
CA SER A 341 -52.37 33.41 -134.71
C SER A 341 -52.23 33.15 -133.18
N SER A 342 -51.03 33.41 -132.64
CA SER A 342 -50.70 33.61 -131.22
C SER A 342 -50.68 32.37 -130.32
N ASP A 343 -49.56 31.96 -129.72
CA ASP A 343 -48.59 32.63 -128.82
C ASP A 343 -48.98 32.50 -127.34
N ILE A 344 -47.95 32.49 -126.48
CA ILE A 344 -47.94 32.63 -125.01
C ILE A 344 -47.85 31.33 -124.16
N GLN A 345 -46.61 30.94 -123.82
CA GLN A 345 -45.95 30.96 -122.48
C GLN A 345 -46.81 31.11 -121.18
N PRO A 346 -46.29 31.04 -119.93
CA PRO A 346 -45.04 30.47 -119.38
C PRO A 346 -45.22 29.83 -117.95
N MET A 347 -44.08 29.63 -117.25
CA MET A 347 -43.83 29.86 -115.80
C MET A 347 -44.00 28.68 -114.81
N LYS A 348 -42.87 28.25 -114.20
CA LYS A 348 -42.39 28.53 -112.80
C LYS A 348 -42.85 27.41 -111.83
N VAL A 349 -42.18 27.00 -110.76
CA VAL A 349 -40.97 27.42 -110.00
C VAL A 349 -40.70 26.35 -108.93
N GLU A 350 -39.44 26.30 -108.44
CA GLU A 350 -38.90 25.92 -107.10
C GLU A 350 -39.54 24.73 -106.33
N THR A 351 -38.81 23.93 -105.54
CA THR A 351 -37.65 24.21 -104.70
C THR A 351 -36.95 22.89 -104.37
#